data_AF-A0A7S4RNJ5-F1
#
_entry.id   AF-A0A7S4RNJ5-F1
#
_cell.length_a   1.000
_cell.length_b   1.000
_cell.length_c   1.000
_cell.angle_alpha   90.00
_cell.angle_beta   90.00
_cell.angle_gamma   90.00
#
_symmetry.space_group_name_H-M   'P 1'
#
loop_
_entity.id
_entity.type
_entity.pdbx_description
1 polymer ?
#
loop_
_entity_poly.entity_id
_entity_poly.type
_entity_poly.pdbx_seq_one_letter_code
_entity_poly.pdbx_strand_id
1 'polypeptide(L)'
;HVVQSCPSKLKWKPIEILPREINACFEARGKDGCIYCINVYSGIVLVDGMPPCRLPVDILNHRLYIRTFGKRNFEVVKKNGMLETVQPVNNRFYSFFIDGFQLTVYEMDENQNNKLELLDSSVINEWGKDFPVRLQEMHSHWLNREFGVVITRGVNFSERIVSYVMKLGRGIDEKDFEVCCRCVPLHYQTDDWLALLKKLDSMEVLVQQESPVRSILSKFENDEYIHVIIPGRDSGDSAKIRYYFPRFSLTVKLEGNDLICHEIAGYRLTLCQKIQGSLRGFDQYLTLEHKEDCNDVILLVPCGEVVKASCLVNLKVDDKCDSQLMWHKYNVHPRFKYLVAPNLIARLQLATLHIATSSQIRDPLFGVTGEERAMDLVRQCWGTKPLSSMEQEKLNNAKRLCQGVYPALALLCQDVELSSQRMHFLYLSTHQKGHVATGCDEGSAYLVRQINQPSRPRRMLTPSEEKRILGICARGRYLYR
;
A
#
# COMPACT_ATOMS: atom_id res chain seq x y z
N HIS A 1 4.65 -22.68 38.15
CA HIS A 1 4.16 -22.51 36.76
C HIS A 1 2.89 -23.34 36.59
N VAL A 2 1.73 -22.71 36.47
CA VAL A 2 0.46 -23.43 36.26
C VAL A 2 0.21 -23.49 34.75
N VAL A 3 0.20 -24.71 34.20
CA VAL A 3 -0.15 -24.95 32.79
C VAL A 3 -1.67 -24.89 32.67
N GLN A 4 -2.19 -23.82 32.06
CA GLN A 4 -3.63 -23.55 32.02
C GLN A 4 -4.37 -24.44 31.02
N SER A 5 -3.65 -25.06 30.08
CA SER A 5 -4.24 -26.04 29.16
C SER A 5 -4.41 -27.44 29.77
N CYS A 6 -4.07 -27.65 31.05
CA CYS A 6 -4.18 -28.96 31.69
C CYS A 6 -5.60 -29.25 32.23
N PRO A 7 -5.99 -30.54 32.34
CA PRO A 7 -7.27 -30.92 32.93
C PRO A 7 -7.41 -30.43 34.38
N SER A 8 -8.59 -29.89 34.74
CA SER A 8 -8.87 -29.38 36.09
C SER A 8 -8.96 -30.47 37.17
N LYS A 9 -9.08 -31.74 36.79
CA LYS A 9 -9.15 -32.90 37.70
C LYS A 9 -8.27 -34.04 37.18
N LEU A 10 -7.21 -34.34 37.92
CA LEU A 10 -6.28 -35.44 37.65
C LEU A 10 -6.31 -36.44 38.81
N LYS A 11 -6.31 -37.74 38.50
CA LYS A 11 -6.20 -38.82 39.49
C LYS A 11 -4.73 -39.18 39.66
N TRP A 12 -4.11 -38.61 40.70
CA TRP A 12 -2.70 -38.82 41.01
C TRP A 12 -2.45 -40.18 41.67
N LYS A 13 -1.38 -40.84 41.26
CA LYS A 13 -0.85 -42.07 41.84
C LYS A 13 0.63 -41.86 42.19
N PRO A 14 1.11 -42.39 43.33
CA PRO A 14 2.54 -42.32 43.66
C PRO A 14 3.36 -43.20 42.70
N ILE A 15 4.56 -42.75 42.33
CA ILE A 15 5.49 -43.53 41.50
C ILE A 15 6.36 -44.42 42.41
N GLU A 16 6.14 -45.74 42.35
CA GLU A 16 6.91 -46.73 43.10
C GLU A 16 8.11 -47.23 42.28
N ILE A 17 9.33 -46.82 42.64
CA ILE A 17 10.58 -47.27 41.99
C ILE A 17 11.12 -48.54 42.68
N LEU A 18 10.86 -48.68 43.99
CA LEU A 18 11.22 -49.83 44.82
C LEU A 18 10.05 -50.17 45.76
N PRO A 19 9.84 -51.46 46.10
CA PRO A 19 8.82 -51.82 47.06
C PRO A 19 9.19 -51.24 48.45
N ARG A 20 8.32 -50.35 48.96
CA ARG A 20 8.32 -49.75 50.33
C ARG A 20 9.01 -48.39 50.54
N GLU A 21 9.35 -47.62 49.51
CA GLU A 21 9.77 -46.21 49.68
C GLU A 21 8.70 -45.23 49.21
N ILE A 22 8.29 -44.31 50.09
CA ILE A 22 7.35 -43.24 49.77
C ILE A 22 8.13 -42.14 49.04
N ASN A 23 8.01 -42.09 47.72
CA ASN A 23 8.63 -41.05 46.91
C ASN A 23 7.74 -39.81 46.82
N ALA A 24 8.36 -38.62 46.75
CA ALA A 24 7.68 -37.35 46.54
C ALA A 24 7.18 -37.14 45.10
N CYS A 25 7.22 -38.18 44.26
CA CYS A 25 6.86 -38.15 42.85
C CYS A 25 5.51 -38.82 42.60
N PHE A 26 4.64 -38.12 41.90
CA PHE A 26 3.30 -38.59 41.55
C PHE A 26 3.11 -38.49 40.05
N GLU A 27 2.37 -39.44 39.48
CA GLU A 27 1.92 -39.44 38.10
C GLU A 27 0.40 -39.41 38.01
N ALA A 28 -0.12 -38.83 36.93
CA ALA A 28 -1.52 -38.88 36.58
C ALA A 28 -1.67 -38.96 35.07
N ARG A 29 -2.64 -39.75 34.60
CA ARG A 29 -3.04 -39.73 33.20
C ARG A 29 -4.23 -38.80 33.01
N GLY A 30 -4.07 -37.79 32.17
CA GLY A 30 -5.16 -36.89 31.83
C GLY A 30 -6.14 -37.50 30.83
N LYS A 31 -7.31 -36.87 30.70
CA LYS A 31 -8.33 -37.26 29.70
C LYS A 31 -7.89 -36.96 28.26
N ASP A 32 -6.93 -36.06 28.12
CA ASP A 32 -6.23 -35.67 26.89
C ASP A 32 -5.20 -36.72 26.41
N GLY A 33 -5.00 -37.80 27.17
CA GLY A 33 -4.08 -38.89 26.83
C GLY A 33 -2.65 -38.67 27.33
N CYS A 34 -2.32 -37.45 27.74
CA CYS A 34 -1.00 -37.06 28.23
C CYS A 34 -0.71 -37.60 29.65
N ILE A 35 0.57 -37.80 29.94
CA ILE A 35 1.07 -38.22 31.24
C ILE A 35 1.63 -37.00 31.96
N TYR A 36 1.09 -36.74 33.15
CA TYR A 36 1.50 -35.65 34.02
C TYR A 36 2.30 -36.22 35.18
N CYS A 37 3.51 -35.74 35.40
CA CYS A 37 4.32 -36.12 36.56
C CYS A 37 4.63 -34.88 37.39
N ILE A 38 4.54 -34.98 38.71
CA ILE A 38 4.91 -33.91 39.64
C ILE A 38 5.86 -34.46 40.70
N ASN A 39 6.91 -33.71 40.98
CA ASN A 39 7.73 -33.94 42.15
C ASN A 39 7.40 -32.85 43.18
N VAL A 40 6.73 -33.24 44.27
CA VAL A 40 6.23 -32.34 45.32
C VAL A 40 7.36 -31.70 46.11
N TYR A 41 8.52 -32.36 46.20
CA TYR A 41 9.70 -31.82 46.89
C TYR A 41 10.38 -30.69 46.10
N SER A 42 10.53 -30.88 44.78
CA SER A 42 11.18 -29.89 43.90
C SER A 42 10.23 -28.87 43.28
N GLY A 43 8.91 -29.14 43.29
CA GLY A 43 7.90 -28.34 42.61
C GLY A 43 7.92 -28.45 41.07
N ILE A 44 8.69 -29.39 40.51
CA ILE A 44 8.79 -29.60 39.06
C ILE A 44 7.57 -30.38 38.57
N VAL A 45 6.91 -29.85 37.55
CA VAL A 45 5.82 -30.50 36.82
C VAL A 45 6.32 -30.85 35.42
N LEU A 46 6.11 -32.10 35.02
CA LEU A 46 6.42 -32.63 33.70
C LEU A 46 5.12 -32.98 32.98
N VAL A 47 5.07 -32.69 31.68
CA VAL A 47 4.02 -33.12 30.77
C VAL A 47 4.68 -33.98 29.70
N ASP A 48 4.22 -35.22 29.55
CA ASP A 48 4.81 -36.25 28.68
C ASP A 48 6.34 -36.38 28.86
N GLY A 49 6.79 -36.33 30.11
CA GLY A 49 8.21 -36.48 30.49
C GLY A 49 9.08 -35.24 30.28
N MET A 50 8.51 -34.09 29.89
CA MET A 50 9.26 -32.84 29.69
C MET A 50 8.75 -31.71 30.60
N PRO A 51 9.65 -30.91 31.21
CA PRO A 51 9.25 -29.70 31.92
C PRO A 51 8.81 -28.62 30.92
N PRO A 52 8.04 -27.60 31.36
CA PRO A 52 7.83 -26.39 30.58
C PRO A 52 9.17 -25.83 30.10
N CYS A 53 9.29 -25.58 28.81
CA CYS A 53 10.51 -25.11 28.18
C CYS A 53 10.22 -23.97 27.21
N ARG A 54 11.26 -23.42 26.60
CA ARG A 54 11.13 -22.45 25.52
C ARG A 54 11.07 -23.15 24.17
N LEU A 55 10.58 -22.47 23.15
CA LEU A 55 10.60 -22.99 21.80
C LEU A 55 12.04 -23.26 21.33
N PRO A 56 12.29 -24.39 20.66
CA PRO A 56 13.57 -24.68 20.02
C PRO A 56 14.00 -23.58 19.04
N VAL A 57 15.32 -23.40 18.89
CA VAL A 57 15.92 -22.40 17.99
C VAL A 57 15.49 -22.64 16.53
N ASP A 58 15.30 -23.90 16.14
CA ASP A 58 14.85 -24.28 14.79
C ASP A 58 13.48 -23.68 14.45
N ILE A 59 12.56 -23.62 15.43
CA ILE A 59 11.24 -22.99 15.26
C ILE A 59 11.37 -21.47 15.29
N LEU A 60 12.16 -20.91 16.22
CA LEU A 60 12.32 -19.46 16.36
C LEU A 60 12.95 -18.80 15.12
N ASN A 61 13.84 -19.52 14.44
CA ASN A 61 14.50 -19.05 13.22
C ASN A 61 13.71 -19.37 11.95
N HIS A 62 12.60 -20.11 12.05
CA HIS A 62 11.80 -20.47 10.90
C HIS A 62 11.11 -19.25 10.29
N ARG A 63 11.15 -19.09 8.97
CA ARG A 63 10.59 -17.93 8.25
C ARG A 63 9.11 -17.68 8.56
N LEU A 64 8.30 -18.75 8.56
CA LEU A 64 6.87 -18.69 8.92
C LEU A 64 6.66 -18.18 10.36
N TYR A 65 7.50 -18.63 11.30
CA TYR A 65 7.41 -18.20 12.69
C TYR A 65 7.77 -16.72 12.83
N ILE A 66 8.88 -16.28 12.25
CA ILE A 66 9.34 -14.88 12.29
C ILE A 66 8.29 -13.96 11.67
N ARG A 67 7.68 -14.36 10.55
CA ARG A 67 6.66 -13.58 9.85
C ARG A 67 5.43 -13.34 10.74
N THR A 68 4.90 -14.38 11.39
CA THR A 68 3.64 -14.28 12.12
C THR A 68 3.80 -13.91 13.59
N PHE A 69 4.84 -14.41 14.27
CA PHE A 69 5.09 -14.25 15.72
C PHE A 69 6.26 -13.33 16.05
N GLY A 70 7.04 -12.89 15.06
CA GLY A 70 8.17 -11.98 15.24
C GLY A 70 9.29 -12.57 16.10
N LYS A 71 9.71 -11.83 17.13
CA LYS A 71 10.77 -12.25 18.07
C LYS A 71 10.24 -12.88 19.36
N ARG A 72 8.94 -13.18 19.43
CA ARG A 72 8.32 -13.69 20.66
C ARG A 72 8.83 -15.11 20.91
N ASN A 73 9.11 -15.44 22.17
CA ASN A 73 9.50 -16.79 22.58
C ASN A 73 8.53 -17.32 23.62
N PHE A 74 7.64 -18.20 23.20
CA PHE A 74 6.61 -18.76 24.07
C PHE A 74 7.19 -19.77 25.06
N GLU A 75 6.59 -19.84 26.24
CA GLU A 75 6.78 -20.97 27.15
C GLU A 75 5.82 -22.08 26.71
N VAL A 76 6.35 -23.26 26.44
CA VAL A 76 5.63 -24.39 25.84
C VAL A 76 5.81 -25.67 26.65
N VAL A 77 4.86 -26.58 26.52
CA VAL A 77 4.89 -27.96 27.03
C VAL A 77 4.71 -28.93 25.89
N LYS A 78 5.32 -30.11 25.99
CA LYS A 78 5.11 -31.16 24.99
C LYS A 78 3.82 -31.91 25.30
N LYS A 79 2.88 -31.91 24.36
CA LYS A 79 1.62 -32.66 24.43
C LYS A 79 1.40 -33.41 23.12
N ASN A 80 1.23 -34.73 23.19
CA ASN A 80 0.95 -35.56 22.02
C ASN A 80 1.96 -35.36 20.88
N GLY A 81 3.24 -35.12 21.22
CA GLY A 81 4.32 -34.88 20.25
C GLY A 81 4.43 -33.45 19.71
N MET A 82 3.51 -32.54 20.04
CA MET A 82 3.55 -31.13 19.66
C MET A 82 3.95 -30.24 20.84
N LEU A 83 4.52 -29.07 20.56
CA LEU A 83 4.86 -28.06 21.57
C LEU A 83 3.70 -27.07 21.69
N GLU A 84 2.98 -27.07 22.79
CA GLU A 84 1.81 -26.22 23.03
C GLU A 84 2.13 -25.12 24.05
N THR A 85 1.64 -23.91 23.83
CA THR A 85 1.80 -22.79 24.77
C THR A 85 1.21 -23.09 26.15
N VAL A 86 1.94 -22.77 27.22
CA VAL A 86 1.52 -23.01 28.61
C VAL A 86 0.30 -22.17 29.02
N GLN A 87 0.21 -20.95 28.48
CA GLN A 87 -0.85 -20.00 28.75
C GLN A 87 -1.52 -19.57 27.43
N PRO A 88 -2.82 -19.26 27.46
CA PRO A 88 -3.50 -18.72 26.30
C PRO A 88 -2.93 -17.33 25.99
N VAL A 89 -2.73 -17.07 24.71
CA VAL A 89 -2.31 -15.78 24.18
C VAL A 89 -3.47 -15.24 23.36
N ASN A 90 -4.07 -14.12 23.79
CA ASN A 90 -5.31 -13.57 23.20
C ASN A 90 -6.48 -14.59 23.20
N ASN A 91 -6.62 -15.34 24.31
CA ASN A 91 -7.62 -16.39 24.53
C ASN A 91 -7.49 -17.58 23.55
N ARG A 92 -6.27 -17.85 23.06
CA ARG A 92 -5.97 -18.97 22.16
C ARG A 92 -4.71 -19.70 22.59
N PHE A 93 -4.69 -21.01 22.40
CA PHE A 93 -3.48 -21.82 22.55
C PHE A 93 -2.83 -22.03 21.18
N TYR A 94 -1.50 -21.97 21.14
CA TYR A 94 -0.74 -22.25 19.93
C TYR A 94 0.03 -23.55 20.09
N SER A 95 -0.05 -24.43 19.10
CA SER A 95 0.72 -25.68 19.03
C SER A 95 1.64 -25.66 17.83
N PHE A 96 2.89 -26.01 18.07
CA PHE A 96 3.97 -25.99 17.09
C PHE A 96 4.48 -27.42 16.87
N PHE A 97 4.61 -27.80 15.61
CA PHE A 97 5.17 -29.08 15.21
C PHE A 97 6.14 -28.84 14.07
N ILE A 98 7.35 -29.38 14.19
CA ILE A 98 8.38 -29.27 13.15
C ILE A 98 8.77 -30.69 12.71
N ASP A 99 8.67 -30.95 11.41
CA ASP A 99 9.11 -32.19 10.78
C ASP A 99 10.18 -31.86 9.72
N GLY A 100 11.43 -32.16 10.03
CA GLY A 100 12.58 -31.71 9.25
C GLY A 100 12.65 -30.19 9.16
N PHE A 101 12.33 -29.65 7.98
CA PHE A 101 12.32 -28.20 7.69
C PHE A 101 10.90 -27.60 7.64
N GLN A 102 9.84 -28.41 7.78
CA GLN A 102 8.47 -27.95 7.65
C GLN A 102 7.89 -27.65 9.03
N LEU A 103 7.58 -26.38 9.29
CA LEU A 103 6.89 -25.93 10.49
C LEU A 103 5.38 -25.86 10.27
N THR A 104 4.62 -26.61 11.06
CA THR A 104 3.17 -26.53 11.14
C THR A 104 2.76 -25.87 12.45
N VAL A 105 1.91 -24.85 12.37
CA VAL A 105 1.39 -24.13 13.53
C VAL A 105 -0.13 -24.24 13.58
N TYR A 106 -0.65 -24.60 14.74
CA TYR A 106 -2.07 -24.67 15.01
C TYR A 106 -2.48 -23.62 16.04
N GLU A 107 -3.61 -22.97 15.82
CA GLU A 107 -4.32 -22.15 16.79
C GLU A 107 -5.56 -22.90 17.27
N MET A 108 -5.73 -22.98 18.58
CA MET A 108 -6.86 -23.66 19.24
C MET A 108 -7.60 -22.71 20.17
N ASP A 109 -8.93 -22.80 20.16
CA ASP A 109 -9.78 -22.16 21.17
C ASP A 109 -9.57 -22.76 22.57
N GLU A 110 -10.02 -22.06 23.63
CA GLU A 110 -10.01 -22.59 25.01
C GLU A 110 -10.71 -23.94 25.14
N ASN A 111 -11.78 -24.15 24.36
CA ASN A 111 -12.52 -25.40 24.32
C ASN A 111 -11.90 -26.47 23.40
N GLN A 112 -10.80 -26.16 22.71
CA GLN A 112 -10.11 -27.00 21.71
C GLN A 112 -10.96 -27.52 20.54
N ASN A 113 -12.21 -27.07 20.41
CA ASN A 113 -13.12 -27.52 19.35
C ASN A 113 -12.80 -26.91 17.98
N ASN A 114 -12.19 -25.72 17.95
CA ASN A 114 -11.86 -25.04 16.70
C ASN A 114 -10.35 -25.05 16.52
N LYS A 115 -9.88 -25.78 15.50
CA LYS A 115 -8.47 -25.87 15.14
C LYS A 115 -8.23 -25.16 13.81
N LEU A 116 -7.38 -24.13 13.85
CA LEU A 116 -6.93 -23.40 12.66
C LEU A 116 -5.47 -23.70 12.40
N GLU A 117 -5.13 -24.07 11.18
CA GLU A 117 -3.76 -24.33 10.71
C GLU A 117 -3.22 -23.11 9.98
N LEU A 118 -2.06 -22.60 10.40
CA LEU A 118 -1.39 -21.51 9.70
C LEU A 118 -0.76 -22.04 8.41
N LEU A 119 -1.23 -21.53 7.28
CA LEU A 119 -0.68 -21.86 5.96
C LEU A 119 0.60 -21.07 5.70
N ASP A 120 1.56 -21.71 5.07
CA ASP A 120 2.82 -21.05 4.74
C ASP A 120 2.67 -20.11 3.54
N SER A 121 2.90 -18.83 3.80
CA SER A 121 3.04 -17.79 2.78
C SER A 121 4.20 -18.03 1.81
N SER A 122 5.22 -18.80 2.18
CA SER A 122 6.35 -19.08 1.29
C SER A 122 5.98 -19.97 0.10
N VAL A 123 4.95 -20.79 0.28
CA VAL A 123 4.42 -21.74 -0.72
C VAL A 123 3.10 -21.22 -1.31
N ILE A 124 2.76 -19.95 -1.08
CA ILE A 124 1.51 -19.35 -1.56
C ILE A 124 1.38 -19.37 -3.08
N ASN A 125 2.49 -19.40 -3.80
CA ASN A 125 2.49 -19.55 -5.26
C ASN A 125 1.90 -20.89 -5.72
N GLU A 126 1.83 -21.91 -4.87
CA GLU A 126 1.26 -23.22 -5.20
C GLU A 126 -0.25 -23.29 -4.93
N TRP A 127 -0.70 -22.75 -3.79
CA TRP A 127 -2.10 -22.87 -3.34
C TRP A 127 -2.92 -21.58 -3.46
N GLY A 128 -2.26 -20.45 -3.70
CA GLY A 128 -2.85 -19.11 -3.69
C GLY A 128 -2.38 -18.22 -4.84
N LYS A 129 -1.96 -18.84 -5.96
CA LYS A 129 -1.53 -18.14 -7.18
C LYS A 129 -2.57 -17.14 -7.69
N ASP A 130 -3.85 -17.48 -7.52
CA ASP A 130 -4.99 -16.70 -7.98
C ASP A 130 -5.40 -15.60 -6.96
N PHE A 131 -4.60 -15.36 -5.93
CA PHE A 131 -4.84 -14.25 -5.00
C PHE A 131 -4.08 -13.00 -5.42
N PRO A 132 -4.65 -11.80 -5.21
CA PRO A 132 -3.89 -10.56 -5.40
C PRO A 132 -2.65 -10.54 -4.50
N VAL A 133 -1.56 -9.94 -4.99
CA VAL A 133 -0.27 -9.88 -4.30
C VAL A 133 -0.41 -9.31 -2.89
N ARG A 134 -1.29 -8.31 -2.71
CA ARG A 134 -1.57 -7.74 -1.38
C ARG A 134 -2.17 -8.75 -0.41
N LEU A 135 -3.06 -9.62 -0.87
CA LEU A 135 -3.65 -10.65 0.00
C LEU A 135 -2.57 -11.64 0.43
N GLN A 136 -1.69 -12.02 -0.50
CA GLN A 136 -0.59 -12.94 -0.23
C GLN A 136 0.43 -12.36 0.77
N GLU A 137 0.83 -11.10 0.59
CA GLU A 137 1.93 -10.51 1.34
C GLU A 137 1.51 -9.81 2.65
N MET A 138 0.30 -9.25 2.71
CA MET A 138 -0.16 -8.44 3.85
C MET A 138 -1.03 -9.22 4.84
N HIS A 139 -1.29 -10.50 4.61
CA HIS A 139 -2.16 -11.30 5.47
C HIS A 139 -1.50 -12.60 5.92
N SER A 140 -1.94 -13.08 7.08
CA SER A 140 -1.75 -14.46 7.52
C SER A 140 -2.99 -15.29 7.14
N HIS A 141 -2.77 -16.56 6.78
CA HIS A 141 -3.81 -17.42 6.23
C HIS A 141 -4.01 -18.63 7.14
N TRP A 142 -5.24 -18.80 7.64
CA TRP A 142 -5.58 -19.79 8.65
C TRP A 142 -6.64 -20.75 8.10
N LEU A 143 -6.25 -21.99 7.84
CA LEU A 143 -7.10 -23.04 7.30
C LEU A 143 -7.82 -23.78 8.43
N ASN A 144 -9.14 -23.84 8.36
CA ASN A 144 -9.92 -24.84 9.06
C ASN A 144 -10.21 -26.02 8.11
N ARG A 145 -9.64 -27.19 8.41
CA ARG A 145 -9.83 -28.41 7.61
C ARG A 145 -11.23 -29.01 7.73
N GLU A 146 -11.88 -28.86 8.88
CA GLU A 146 -13.22 -29.43 9.12
C GLU A 146 -14.28 -28.73 8.28
N PHE A 147 -14.19 -27.40 8.19
CA PHE A 147 -15.13 -26.58 7.42
C PHE A 147 -14.66 -26.31 5.98
N GLY A 148 -13.41 -26.62 5.64
CA GLY A 148 -12.83 -26.33 4.33
C GLY A 148 -12.76 -24.83 4.04
N VAL A 149 -12.36 -24.03 5.03
CA VAL A 149 -12.38 -22.57 4.96
C VAL A 149 -11.01 -22.02 5.31
N VAL A 150 -10.53 -21.05 4.53
CA VAL A 150 -9.32 -20.27 4.84
C VAL A 150 -9.73 -18.87 5.27
N ILE A 151 -9.24 -18.44 6.42
CA ILE A 151 -9.49 -17.14 7.02
C ILE A 151 -8.24 -16.31 6.88
N THR A 152 -8.37 -15.09 6.35
CA THR A 152 -7.25 -14.15 6.32
C THR A 152 -7.35 -13.15 7.45
N ARG A 153 -6.20 -12.91 8.08
CA ARG A 153 -6.04 -11.93 9.16
C ARG A 153 -4.82 -11.08 8.86
N GLY A 154 -4.56 -10.07 9.68
CA GLY A 154 -3.29 -9.35 9.63
C GLY A 154 -2.08 -10.29 9.78
N VAL A 155 -0.90 -9.82 9.34
CA VAL A 155 0.32 -10.68 9.33
C VAL A 155 0.68 -11.13 10.74
N ASN A 156 0.53 -10.24 11.72
CA ASN A 156 0.85 -10.50 13.11
C ASN A 156 -0.25 -11.34 13.77
N PHE A 157 0.13 -12.36 14.55
CA PHE A 157 -0.81 -13.19 15.31
C PHE A 157 -1.75 -12.39 16.24
N SER A 158 -1.34 -11.17 16.65
CA SER A 158 -2.15 -10.28 17.49
C SER A 158 -3.29 -9.61 16.72
N GLU A 159 -3.16 -9.48 15.40
CA GLU A 159 -4.16 -8.87 14.52
C GLU A 159 -5.22 -9.91 14.17
N ARG A 160 -6.29 -9.96 14.97
CA ARG A 160 -7.33 -10.98 14.86
C ARG A 160 -8.51 -10.61 13.96
N ILE A 161 -8.52 -9.40 13.43
CA ILE A 161 -9.56 -8.93 12.52
C ILE A 161 -9.53 -9.80 11.25
N VAL A 162 -10.70 -10.32 10.87
CA VAL A 162 -10.85 -11.15 9.67
C VAL A 162 -11.16 -10.26 8.48
N SER A 163 -10.25 -10.17 7.52
CA SER A 163 -10.40 -9.30 6.34
C SER A 163 -11.12 -10.00 5.18
N TYR A 164 -10.77 -11.27 4.93
CA TYR A 164 -11.34 -12.10 3.87
C TYR A 164 -11.59 -13.52 4.36
N VAL A 165 -12.67 -14.13 3.87
CA VAL A 165 -13.01 -15.52 4.10
C VAL A 165 -13.08 -16.25 2.77
N MET A 166 -12.35 -17.35 2.65
CA MET A 166 -12.33 -18.18 1.46
C MET A 166 -12.96 -19.52 1.78
N LYS A 167 -13.92 -19.94 0.98
CA LYS A 167 -14.52 -21.27 1.08
C LYS A 167 -14.02 -22.10 -0.10
N LEU A 168 -13.44 -23.26 0.21
CA LEU A 168 -13.06 -24.25 -0.80
C LEU A 168 -14.34 -24.95 -1.26
N GLY A 169 -14.85 -24.58 -2.43
CA GLY A 169 -15.95 -25.25 -3.10
C GLY A 169 -15.46 -26.41 -3.96
N ARG A 170 -16.34 -27.39 -4.24
CA ARG A 170 -16.17 -28.25 -5.41
C ARG A 170 -16.75 -27.51 -6.60
N GLY A 171 -15.96 -27.29 -7.64
CA GLY A 171 -16.43 -26.70 -8.89
C GLY A 171 -17.46 -27.59 -9.59
N ILE A 172 -18.03 -27.06 -10.67
CA ILE A 172 -19.01 -27.77 -11.52
C ILE A 172 -18.37 -29.02 -12.15
N ASP A 173 -17.07 -28.98 -12.41
CA ASP A 173 -16.25 -30.13 -12.77
C ASP A 173 -15.56 -30.68 -11.52
N GLU A 174 -15.71 -31.98 -11.24
CA GLU A 174 -15.17 -32.67 -10.06
C GLU A 174 -13.63 -32.59 -9.89
N LYS A 175 -12.93 -31.94 -10.83
CA LYS A 175 -11.48 -31.77 -10.87
C LYS A 175 -11.00 -30.36 -10.52
N ASP A 176 -11.88 -29.35 -10.53
CA ASP A 176 -11.49 -27.97 -10.23
C ASP A 176 -12.09 -27.51 -8.89
N PHE A 177 -11.23 -27.10 -7.97
CA PHE A 177 -11.65 -26.46 -6.73
C PHE A 177 -11.87 -24.96 -7.00
N GLU A 178 -13.13 -24.52 -6.98
CA GLU A 178 -13.42 -23.09 -7.07
C GLU A 178 -13.21 -22.45 -5.70
N VAL A 179 -12.17 -21.63 -5.56
CA VAL A 179 -11.89 -20.87 -4.34
C VAL A 179 -12.61 -19.53 -4.43
N CYS A 180 -13.75 -19.41 -3.77
CA CYS A 180 -14.48 -18.15 -3.68
C CYS A 180 -13.92 -17.32 -2.51
N CYS A 181 -13.14 -16.28 -2.83
CA CYS A 181 -12.65 -15.32 -1.83
C CYS A 181 -13.71 -14.25 -1.59
N ARG A 182 -14.18 -14.11 -0.34
CA ARG A 182 -15.21 -13.14 0.04
C ARG A 182 -14.63 -12.05 0.95
N CYS A 183 -14.91 -10.80 0.62
CA CYS A 183 -14.51 -9.63 1.38
C CYS A 183 -15.43 -9.47 2.60
N VAL A 184 -14.87 -9.37 3.80
CA VAL A 184 -15.65 -9.15 5.03
C VAL A 184 -15.89 -7.64 5.21
N PRO A 185 -17.16 -7.18 5.23
CA PRO A 185 -17.49 -5.79 5.51
C PRO A 185 -16.97 -5.32 6.87
N LEU A 186 -16.56 -4.05 6.97
CA LEU A 186 -15.97 -3.46 8.19
C LEU A 186 -16.79 -3.72 9.46
N HIS A 187 -18.12 -3.67 9.38
CA HIS A 187 -19.01 -3.90 10.53
C HIS A 187 -19.13 -5.36 10.97
N TYR A 188 -18.69 -6.32 10.14
CA TYR A 188 -18.63 -7.74 10.48
C TYR A 188 -17.21 -8.22 10.81
N GLN A 189 -16.19 -7.40 10.61
CA GLN A 189 -14.79 -7.79 10.78
C GLN A 189 -14.39 -8.22 12.20
N THR A 190 -15.18 -7.83 13.20
CA THR A 190 -15.03 -8.21 14.61
C THR A 190 -15.84 -9.44 15.00
N ASP A 191 -16.76 -9.89 14.14
CA ASP A 191 -17.56 -11.08 14.40
C ASP A 191 -16.68 -12.33 14.41
N ASP A 192 -17.09 -13.36 15.16
CA ASP A 192 -16.40 -14.65 15.10
C ASP A 192 -16.54 -15.27 13.71
N TRP A 193 -15.50 -15.96 13.26
CA TRP A 193 -15.43 -16.50 11.90
C TRP A 193 -16.56 -17.52 11.63
N LEU A 194 -17.02 -18.25 12.65
CA LEU A 194 -18.19 -19.14 12.55
C LEU A 194 -19.49 -18.38 12.27
N ALA A 195 -19.63 -17.17 12.82
CA ALA A 195 -20.78 -16.30 12.52
C ALA A 195 -20.70 -15.73 11.10
N LEU A 196 -19.48 -15.41 10.64
CA LEU A 196 -19.23 -14.98 9.25
C LEU A 196 -19.65 -16.04 8.23
N LEU A 197 -19.42 -17.33 8.53
CA LEU A 197 -19.84 -18.44 7.66
C LEU A 197 -21.33 -18.45 7.33
N LYS A 198 -22.18 -18.03 8.27
CA LYS A 198 -23.64 -17.98 8.09
C LYS A 198 -24.08 -16.82 7.19
N LYS A 199 -23.23 -15.80 7.03
CA LYS A 199 -23.55 -14.56 6.29
C LYS A 199 -22.82 -14.50 4.93
N LEU A 200 -22.11 -15.55 4.53
CA LEU A 200 -21.23 -15.52 3.36
C LEU A 200 -21.93 -15.14 2.06
N ASP A 201 -23.19 -15.53 1.85
CA ASP A 201 -23.89 -15.28 0.59
C ASP A 201 -24.23 -13.80 0.38
N SER A 202 -24.28 -13.02 1.47
CA SER A 202 -24.46 -11.57 1.44
C SER A 202 -23.16 -10.79 1.19
N MET A 203 -21.99 -11.44 1.29
CA MET A 203 -20.69 -10.78 1.18
C MET A 203 -20.24 -10.64 -0.28
N GLU A 204 -19.38 -9.65 -0.52
CA GLU A 204 -18.82 -9.37 -1.82
C GLU A 204 -17.73 -10.38 -2.17
N VAL A 205 -17.63 -10.77 -3.43
CA VAL A 205 -16.69 -11.78 -3.92
C VAL A 205 -15.55 -11.08 -4.65
N LEU A 206 -14.32 -11.38 -4.24
CA LEU A 206 -13.11 -10.98 -4.94
C LEU A 206 -12.86 -11.96 -6.09
N VAL A 207 -12.78 -11.44 -7.31
CA VAL A 207 -12.58 -12.22 -8.54
C VAL A 207 -11.31 -11.73 -9.23
N GLN A 208 -10.55 -12.65 -9.82
CA GLN A 208 -9.52 -12.32 -10.78
C GLN A 208 -10.06 -12.58 -12.18
N GLN A 209 -10.65 -11.56 -12.79
CA GLN A 209 -11.09 -11.62 -14.18
C GLN A 209 -10.26 -10.67 -15.04
N GLU A 210 -9.80 -11.15 -16.19
CA GLU A 210 -9.26 -10.29 -17.23
C GLU A 210 -10.41 -9.58 -17.94
N SER A 211 -10.37 -8.26 -18.00
CA SER A 211 -11.36 -7.46 -18.69
C SER A 211 -10.70 -6.34 -19.50
N PRO A 212 -11.32 -5.86 -20.59
CA PRO A 212 -10.79 -4.72 -21.33
C PRO A 212 -10.79 -3.44 -20.49
N VAL A 213 -11.63 -3.37 -19.45
CA VAL A 213 -11.61 -2.27 -18.48
C VAL A 213 -10.33 -2.33 -17.65
N ARG A 214 -9.89 -3.53 -17.27
CA ARG A 214 -8.68 -3.74 -16.48
C ARG A 214 -7.42 -3.23 -17.19
N SER A 215 -7.30 -3.42 -18.51
CA SER A 215 -6.17 -2.86 -19.30
C SER A 215 -6.19 -1.33 -19.45
N ILE A 216 -7.36 -0.70 -19.30
CA ILE A 216 -7.48 0.75 -19.22
C ILE A 216 -7.02 1.24 -17.84
N LEU A 217 -7.50 0.57 -16.79
CA LEU A 217 -7.17 0.88 -15.40
C LEU A 217 -5.70 0.60 -15.08
N SER A 218 -5.07 -0.35 -15.79
CA SER A 218 -3.65 -0.67 -15.63
C SER A 218 -2.71 0.47 -16.03
N LYS A 219 -3.22 1.52 -16.71
CA LYS A 219 -2.48 2.76 -16.96
C LYS A 219 -2.22 3.54 -15.67
N PHE A 220 -3.11 3.43 -14.69
CA PHE A 220 -3.07 4.20 -13.46
C PHE A 220 -2.36 3.46 -12.33
N GLU A 221 -2.58 2.14 -12.23
CA GLU A 221 -1.97 1.26 -11.24
C GLU A 221 -1.55 -0.07 -11.88
N ASN A 222 -0.56 -0.77 -11.32
CA ASN A 222 -0.19 -2.10 -11.79
C ASN A 222 -1.33 -3.10 -11.60
N ASP A 223 -1.46 -4.00 -12.55
CA ASP A 223 -2.57 -4.94 -12.64
C ASP A 223 -2.70 -5.88 -11.43
N GLU A 224 -1.57 -6.19 -10.80
CA GLU A 224 -1.45 -7.07 -9.63
C GLU A 224 -2.09 -6.47 -8.36
N TYR A 225 -2.28 -5.15 -8.32
CA TYR A 225 -2.83 -4.44 -7.18
C TYR A 225 -4.31 -4.03 -7.38
N ILE A 226 -4.88 -4.25 -8.56
CA ILE A 226 -6.28 -3.94 -8.84
C ILE A 226 -7.16 -5.10 -8.38
N HIS A 227 -8.08 -4.82 -7.46
CA HIS A 227 -9.02 -5.81 -6.94
C HIS A 227 -10.35 -5.70 -7.68
N VAL A 228 -10.80 -6.77 -8.32
CA VAL A 228 -12.14 -6.82 -8.94
C VAL A 228 -13.10 -7.48 -7.96
N ILE A 229 -14.15 -6.77 -7.60
CA ILE A 229 -15.11 -7.16 -6.57
C ILE A 229 -16.50 -7.23 -7.19
N ILE A 230 -17.16 -8.37 -7.04
CA ILE A 230 -18.56 -8.58 -7.43
C ILE A 230 -19.42 -8.46 -6.17
N PRO A 231 -20.44 -7.59 -6.15
CA PRO A 231 -21.36 -7.48 -5.02
C PRO A 231 -22.04 -8.82 -4.69
N GLY A 232 -22.34 -9.03 -3.40
CA GLY A 232 -23.10 -10.20 -2.95
C GLY A 232 -24.52 -10.21 -3.51
N ARG A 233 -25.13 -11.39 -3.62
CA ARG A 233 -26.46 -11.59 -4.25
C ARG A 233 -27.58 -10.80 -3.57
N ASP A 234 -27.44 -10.54 -2.27
CA ASP A 234 -28.42 -9.82 -1.46
C ASP A 234 -28.10 -8.33 -1.29
N SER A 235 -26.99 -7.86 -1.87
CA SER A 235 -26.70 -6.43 -1.86
C SER A 235 -27.64 -5.76 -2.86
N GLY A 236 -28.55 -4.92 -2.38
CA GLY A 236 -29.43 -4.10 -3.23
C GLY A 236 -28.68 -3.04 -4.07
N ASP A 237 -27.38 -3.23 -4.34
CA ASP A 237 -26.58 -2.37 -5.19
C ASP A 237 -26.82 -2.77 -6.66
N SER A 238 -27.10 -1.77 -7.50
CA SER A 238 -27.29 -1.95 -8.95
C SER A 238 -25.98 -2.16 -9.69
N ALA A 239 -24.84 -1.85 -9.05
CA ALA A 239 -23.52 -2.05 -9.62
C ALA A 239 -23.23 -3.55 -9.81
N LYS A 240 -22.79 -3.95 -11.01
CA LYS A 240 -22.49 -5.36 -11.32
C LYS A 240 -21.08 -5.76 -10.91
N ILE A 241 -20.12 -4.84 -11.03
CA ILE A 241 -18.69 -5.08 -10.80
C ILE A 241 -18.09 -3.81 -10.21
N ARG A 242 -17.16 -3.93 -9.25
CA ARG A 242 -16.39 -2.83 -8.69
C ARG A 242 -14.90 -3.10 -8.85
N TYR A 243 -14.17 -2.14 -9.38
CA TYR A 243 -12.71 -2.15 -9.47
C TYR A 243 -12.18 -1.29 -8.34
N TYR A 244 -11.53 -1.92 -7.37
CA TYR A 244 -10.98 -1.26 -6.19
C TYR A 244 -9.45 -1.18 -6.29
N PHE A 245 -8.90 -0.01 -5.99
CA PHE A 245 -7.47 0.30 -5.97
C PHE A 245 -7.05 0.51 -4.51
N PRO A 246 -6.60 -0.54 -3.79
CA PRO A 246 -6.36 -0.46 -2.34
C PRO A 246 -5.29 0.57 -1.94
N ARG A 247 -4.33 0.83 -2.84
CA ARG A 247 -3.23 1.77 -2.59
C ARG A 247 -3.67 3.21 -2.75
N PHE A 248 -4.55 3.48 -3.71
CA PHE A 248 -5.07 4.82 -3.97
C PHE A 248 -6.38 5.13 -3.24
N SER A 249 -6.96 4.13 -2.56
CA SER A 249 -8.30 4.20 -1.97
C SER A 249 -9.34 4.74 -2.98
N LEU A 250 -9.29 4.21 -4.21
CA LEU A 250 -10.16 4.60 -5.32
C LEU A 250 -11.05 3.41 -5.70
N THR A 251 -12.28 3.67 -6.08
CA THR A 251 -13.26 2.64 -6.45
C THR A 251 -14.01 3.05 -7.71
N VAL A 252 -13.97 2.22 -8.74
CA VAL A 252 -14.72 2.41 -9.99
C VAL A 252 -15.81 1.35 -10.09
N LYS A 253 -17.07 1.77 -10.11
CA LYS A 253 -18.24 0.88 -10.22
C LYS A 253 -18.72 0.79 -11.66
N LEU A 254 -19.06 -0.41 -12.11
CA LEU A 254 -19.75 -0.63 -13.38
C LEU A 254 -21.26 -0.67 -13.13
N GLU A 255 -21.97 0.39 -13.53
CA GLU A 255 -23.43 0.47 -13.49
C GLU A 255 -23.97 0.53 -14.93
N GLY A 256 -24.69 -0.51 -15.35
CA GLY A 256 -25.09 -0.65 -16.75
C GLY A 256 -23.88 -0.83 -17.67
N ASN A 257 -23.66 0.12 -18.58
CA ASN A 257 -22.49 0.18 -19.47
C ASN A 257 -21.48 1.27 -19.06
N ASP A 258 -21.78 2.06 -18.02
CA ASP A 258 -20.95 3.18 -17.62
C ASP A 258 -20.08 2.80 -16.42
N LEU A 259 -18.82 3.24 -16.46
CA LEU A 259 -17.86 3.10 -15.36
C LEU A 259 -17.86 4.38 -14.54
N ILE A 260 -18.40 4.34 -13.33
CA ILE A 260 -18.58 5.50 -12.46
C ILE A 260 -17.52 5.49 -11.37
N CYS A 261 -16.87 6.63 -11.17
CA CYS A 261 -15.96 6.81 -10.06
C CYS A 261 -16.75 7.05 -8.76
N HIS A 262 -16.52 6.24 -7.73
CA HIS A 262 -17.29 6.34 -6.48
C HIS A 262 -16.91 7.59 -5.68
N GLU A 263 -15.62 7.92 -5.62
CA GLU A 263 -15.09 9.04 -4.83
C GLU A 263 -15.43 10.41 -5.44
N ILE A 264 -15.77 10.45 -6.73
CA ILE A 264 -16.13 11.68 -7.44
C ILE A 264 -17.54 11.53 -8.02
N ALA A 265 -18.53 11.87 -7.20
CA ALA A 265 -19.94 11.81 -7.55
C ALA A 265 -20.24 12.57 -8.85
N GLY A 266 -21.04 11.95 -9.72
CA GLY A 266 -21.45 12.53 -11.00
C GLY A 266 -20.47 12.31 -12.16
N TYR A 267 -19.31 11.69 -11.95
CA TYR A 267 -18.32 11.46 -13.00
C TYR A 267 -18.22 9.99 -13.41
N ARG A 268 -18.05 9.76 -14.71
CA ARG A 268 -17.80 8.46 -15.32
C ARG A 268 -16.50 8.46 -16.12
N LEU A 269 -15.88 7.31 -16.33
CA LEU A 269 -14.71 7.21 -17.20
C LEU A 269 -15.12 7.51 -18.64
N THR A 270 -14.36 8.39 -19.28
CA THR A 270 -14.52 8.72 -20.70
C THR A 270 -14.16 7.51 -21.56
N LEU A 271 -14.91 7.27 -22.64
CA LEU A 271 -14.61 6.21 -23.62
C LEU A 271 -13.23 6.40 -24.28
N CYS A 272 -12.81 7.66 -24.44
CA CYS A 272 -11.51 8.06 -24.95
C CYS A 272 -10.55 8.44 -23.81
N GLN A 273 -9.70 7.52 -23.39
CA GLN A 273 -8.65 7.73 -22.38
C GLN A 273 -7.38 8.35 -22.99
N LYS A 274 -7.55 9.37 -23.83
CA LYS A 274 -6.45 10.12 -24.46
C LYS A 274 -6.73 11.62 -24.34
N ILE A 275 -5.79 12.36 -23.78
CA ILE A 275 -5.80 13.82 -23.80
C ILE A 275 -5.38 14.28 -25.19
N GLN A 276 -6.22 15.09 -25.83
CA GLN A 276 -5.87 15.68 -27.11
C GLN A 276 -4.92 16.87 -26.90
N GLY A 277 -3.81 16.91 -27.63
CA GLY A 277 -2.96 18.10 -27.76
C GLY A 277 -1.96 18.37 -26.63
N SER A 278 -2.24 18.01 -25.37
CA SER A 278 -1.37 18.26 -24.21
C SER A 278 -0.71 16.99 -23.65
N LEU A 279 0.40 17.16 -22.92
CA LEU A 279 1.16 16.11 -22.22
C LEU A 279 1.55 14.91 -23.11
N ARG A 280 2.20 15.18 -24.26
CA ARG A 280 2.63 14.14 -25.20
C ARG A 280 3.62 13.16 -24.55
N GLY A 281 3.38 11.86 -24.71
CA GLY A 281 4.23 10.79 -24.20
C GLY A 281 4.02 10.47 -22.71
N PHE A 282 3.00 11.06 -22.08
CA PHE A 282 2.52 10.69 -20.76
C PHE A 282 1.22 9.90 -20.90
N ASP A 283 1.13 8.71 -20.32
CA ASP A 283 -0.04 7.82 -20.43
C ASP A 283 -0.62 7.37 -19.08
N GLN A 284 0.04 7.69 -17.96
CA GLN A 284 -0.36 7.25 -16.63
C GLN A 284 -1.42 8.18 -15.99
N TYR A 285 -2.64 8.15 -16.52
CA TYR A 285 -3.77 8.92 -16.01
C TYR A 285 -5.11 8.27 -16.34
N LEU A 286 -6.16 8.71 -15.64
CA LEU A 286 -7.55 8.40 -15.98
C LEU A 286 -8.32 9.68 -16.29
N THR A 287 -9.03 9.69 -17.41
CA THR A 287 -9.93 10.77 -17.82
C THR A 287 -11.36 10.44 -17.40
N LEU A 288 -11.99 11.37 -16.72
CA LEU A 288 -13.37 11.30 -16.26
C LEU A 288 -14.18 12.43 -16.89
N GLU A 289 -15.43 12.16 -17.26
CA GLU A 289 -16.40 13.15 -17.75
C GLU A 289 -17.63 13.20 -16.84
N HIS A 290 -18.22 14.37 -16.69
CA HIS A 290 -19.46 14.51 -15.93
C HIS A 290 -20.63 13.84 -16.70
N LYS A 291 -21.52 13.13 -15.98
CA LYS A 291 -22.64 12.40 -16.58
C LYS A 291 -23.60 13.29 -17.38
N GLU A 292 -23.80 14.52 -16.91
CA GLU A 292 -24.75 15.47 -17.51
C GLU A 292 -24.06 16.47 -18.45
N ASP A 293 -22.77 16.76 -18.23
CA ASP A 293 -22.01 17.73 -19.03
C ASP A 293 -20.70 17.11 -19.51
N CYS A 294 -20.72 16.57 -20.73
CA CYS A 294 -19.53 15.98 -21.35
C CYS A 294 -18.39 16.99 -21.56
N ASN A 295 -18.61 18.31 -21.41
CA ASN A 295 -17.53 19.29 -21.49
C ASN A 295 -16.73 19.44 -20.19
N ASP A 296 -17.31 19.02 -19.06
CA ASP A 296 -16.62 19.01 -17.78
C ASP A 296 -15.83 17.73 -17.62
N VAL A 297 -14.51 17.85 -17.79
CA VAL A 297 -13.58 16.74 -17.84
C VAL A 297 -12.56 16.88 -16.72
N ILE A 298 -12.35 15.80 -15.98
CA ILE A 298 -11.37 15.69 -14.91
C ILE A 298 -10.29 14.70 -15.32
N LEU A 299 -9.05 15.02 -14.97
CA LEU A 299 -7.92 14.12 -15.06
C LEU A 299 -7.48 13.66 -13.67
N LEU A 300 -7.41 12.35 -13.47
CA LEU A 300 -6.79 11.73 -12.29
C LEU A 300 -5.38 11.29 -12.65
N VAL A 301 -4.42 11.70 -11.81
CA VAL A 301 -3.00 11.38 -12.01
C VAL A 301 -2.41 10.90 -10.68
N PRO A 302 -1.65 9.80 -10.64
CA PRO A 302 -1.03 9.34 -9.41
C PRO A 302 0.03 10.35 -8.93
N CYS A 303 0.18 10.49 -7.62
CA CYS A 303 1.21 11.35 -7.03
C CYS A 303 2.54 10.57 -7.02
N GLY A 304 3.47 10.97 -7.88
CA GLY A 304 4.76 10.27 -8.03
C GLY A 304 5.88 11.20 -8.46
N GLU A 305 7.10 10.66 -8.50
CA GLU A 305 8.24 11.34 -9.06
C GLU A 305 8.21 11.22 -10.59
N VAL A 306 8.08 12.34 -11.29
CA VAL A 306 8.16 12.38 -12.76
C VAL A 306 9.58 12.03 -13.21
N VAL A 307 9.72 11.00 -14.05
CA VAL A 307 10.97 10.59 -14.69
C VAL A 307 10.76 10.56 -16.19
N LYS A 308 11.72 11.09 -16.95
CA LYS A 308 11.71 11.09 -18.41
C LYS A 308 12.67 10.04 -18.96
N ALA A 309 12.13 9.01 -19.62
CA ALA A 309 12.89 8.00 -20.33
C ALA A 309 12.78 8.26 -21.84
N SER A 310 13.76 8.96 -22.40
CA SER A 310 13.80 9.37 -23.82
C SER A 310 12.54 10.16 -24.26
N CYS A 311 11.53 9.46 -24.79
CA CYS A 311 10.29 10.03 -25.31
C CYS A 311 9.06 9.75 -24.42
N LEU A 312 9.19 8.86 -23.43
CA LEU A 312 8.10 8.48 -22.53
C LEU A 312 8.32 9.13 -21.16
N VAL A 313 7.23 9.66 -20.61
CA VAL A 313 7.20 10.25 -19.27
C VAL A 313 6.42 9.31 -18.37
N ASN A 314 7.10 8.82 -17.34
CA ASN A 314 6.51 7.93 -16.35
C ASN A 314 6.58 8.59 -14.98
N LEU A 315 5.62 8.26 -14.12
CA LEU A 315 5.64 8.55 -12.71
C LEU A 315 6.21 7.34 -11.99
N LYS A 316 7.35 7.53 -11.34
CA LYS A 316 7.87 6.59 -10.38
C LYS A 316 7.06 6.73 -9.11
N VAL A 317 6.35 5.67 -8.79
CA VAL A 317 5.55 5.51 -7.58
C VAL A 317 6.27 4.48 -6.70
N ASP A 318 5.96 4.40 -5.41
CA ASP A 318 6.49 3.31 -4.58
C ASP A 318 6.10 1.96 -5.21
N ASP A 319 6.94 0.94 -5.12
CA ASP A 319 6.66 -0.40 -5.64
C ASP A 319 6.21 -1.35 -4.53
N LYS A 320 6.24 -0.91 -3.26
CA LYS A 320 5.85 -1.74 -2.11
C LYS A 320 4.35 -1.98 -2.08
N CYS A 321 3.97 -3.24 -1.82
CA CYS A 321 2.59 -3.67 -1.69
C CYS A 321 1.81 -2.93 -0.58
N ASP A 322 2.46 -2.53 0.51
CA ASP A 322 1.83 -1.85 1.65
C ASP A 322 1.64 -0.34 1.46
N SER A 323 2.34 0.25 0.49
CA SER A 323 2.38 1.71 0.35
C SER A 323 0.99 2.31 0.03
N GLN A 324 0.62 3.33 0.80
CA GLN A 324 -0.56 4.17 0.55
C GLN A 324 -0.15 5.32 -0.38
N LEU A 325 -0.81 5.39 -1.53
CA LEU A 325 -0.49 6.31 -2.60
C LEU A 325 -1.54 7.40 -2.69
N MET A 326 -1.07 8.61 -3.00
CA MET A 326 -1.95 9.74 -3.25
C MET A 326 -2.18 9.93 -4.74
N TRP A 327 -3.27 10.61 -5.08
CA TRP A 327 -3.57 11.03 -6.45
C TRP A 327 -3.96 12.50 -6.49
N HIS A 328 -3.91 13.09 -7.68
CA HIS A 328 -4.24 14.47 -7.92
C HIS A 328 -5.36 14.59 -8.95
N LYS A 329 -6.35 15.40 -8.61
CA LYS A 329 -7.44 15.83 -9.48
C LYS A 329 -7.02 17.08 -10.25
N TYR A 330 -7.07 17.05 -11.57
CA TYR A 330 -6.93 18.24 -12.41
C TYR A 330 -8.20 18.47 -13.21
N ASN A 331 -8.77 19.67 -13.09
CA ASN A 331 -9.95 20.02 -13.87
C ASN A 331 -9.51 20.57 -15.24
N VAL A 332 -10.17 20.15 -16.31
CA VAL A 332 -9.98 20.72 -17.64
C VAL A 332 -10.87 21.95 -17.74
N HIS A 333 -10.29 23.12 -17.97
CA HIS A 333 -11.09 24.33 -18.12
C HIS A 333 -12.04 24.21 -19.33
N PRO A 334 -13.37 24.44 -19.19
CA PRO A 334 -14.34 24.18 -20.26
C PRO A 334 -14.02 24.89 -21.59
N ARG A 335 -13.67 26.17 -21.52
CA ARG A 335 -13.35 27.01 -22.68
C ARG A 335 -11.92 26.85 -23.24
N PHE A 336 -10.92 26.87 -22.37
CA PHE A 336 -9.51 26.92 -22.79
C PHE A 336 -8.83 25.54 -22.81
N LYS A 337 -9.50 24.50 -22.30
CA LYS A 337 -9.04 23.12 -22.22
C LYS A 337 -7.67 22.93 -21.54
N TYR A 338 -7.23 23.88 -20.71
CA TYR A 338 -6.01 23.72 -19.90
C TYR A 338 -6.31 23.04 -18.58
N LEU A 339 -5.31 22.35 -18.05
CA LEU A 339 -5.37 21.67 -16.76
C LEU A 339 -5.23 22.68 -15.62
N VAL A 340 -6.19 22.65 -14.70
CA VAL A 340 -6.24 23.45 -13.47
C VAL A 340 -5.92 22.56 -12.29
N ALA A 341 -4.87 22.91 -11.55
CA ALA A 341 -4.47 22.21 -10.33
C ALA A 341 -5.13 22.85 -9.09
N PRO A 342 -5.78 22.05 -8.21
CA PRO A 342 -6.44 22.56 -7.02
C PRO A 342 -5.44 22.98 -5.94
N ASN A 343 -4.37 22.19 -5.74
CA ASN A 343 -3.43 22.34 -4.64
C ASN A 343 -2.02 22.68 -5.13
N LEU A 344 -1.18 23.21 -4.23
CA LEU A 344 0.21 23.57 -4.51
C LEU A 344 1.03 22.37 -5.00
N ILE A 345 0.93 21.23 -4.31
CA ILE A 345 1.61 19.97 -4.67
C ILE A 345 1.22 19.52 -6.09
N ALA A 346 -0.09 19.50 -6.38
CA ALA A 346 -0.61 19.14 -7.69
C ALA A 346 -0.10 20.12 -8.77
N ARG A 347 -0.02 21.42 -8.46
CA ARG A 347 0.49 22.43 -9.39
C ARG A 347 1.98 22.23 -9.70
N LEU A 348 2.79 21.93 -8.69
CA LEU A 348 4.22 21.62 -8.86
C LEU A 348 4.41 20.32 -9.67
N GLN A 349 3.62 19.28 -9.40
CA GLN A 349 3.67 18.05 -10.19
C GLN A 349 3.23 18.29 -11.65
N LEU A 350 2.17 19.06 -11.87
CA LEU A 350 1.72 19.44 -13.21
C LEU A 350 2.77 20.26 -13.97
N ALA A 351 3.43 21.21 -13.30
CA ALA A 351 4.56 21.94 -13.87
C ALA A 351 5.68 20.96 -14.27
N THR A 352 5.99 20.00 -13.41
CA THR A 352 7.00 18.96 -13.67
C THR A 352 6.65 18.09 -14.87
N LEU A 353 5.38 17.69 -15.02
CA LEU A 353 4.89 16.96 -16.18
C LEU A 353 4.99 17.79 -17.46
N HIS A 354 4.66 19.07 -17.42
CA HIS A 354 4.82 19.97 -18.57
C HIS A 354 6.29 20.16 -18.97
N ILE A 355 7.23 20.15 -18.02
CA ILE A 355 8.67 20.15 -18.29
C ILE A 355 9.08 18.85 -18.98
N ALA A 356 8.71 17.70 -18.43
CA ALA A 356 9.11 16.40 -18.95
C ALA A 356 8.58 16.16 -20.38
N THR A 357 7.31 16.51 -20.62
CA THR A 357 6.63 16.43 -21.91
C THR A 357 6.93 17.59 -22.86
N SER A 358 7.75 18.57 -22.44
CA SER A 358 8.02 19.74 -23.26
C SER A 358 8.76 19.37 -24.54
N SER A 359 8.34 20.00 -25.63
CA SER A 359 8.99 19.94 -26.93
C SER A 359 9.19 21.37 -27.44
N GLN A 360 10.03 21.54 -28.46
CA GLN A 360 10.23 22.84 -29.11
C GLN A 360 8.97 23.32 -29.88
N ILE A 361 8.03 22.41 -30.12
CA ILE A 361 6.77 22.68 -30.79
C ILE A 361 5.77 23.24 -29.77
N ARG A 362 5.04 24.28 -30.17
CA ARG A 362 3.94 24.84 -29.37
C ARG A 362 2.85 23.78 -29.20
N ASP A 363 2.32 23.70 -27.99
CA ASP A 363 1.17 22.85 -27.72
C ASP A 363 -0.02 23.36 -28.56
N PRO A 364 -0.68 22.49 -29.37
CA PRO A 364 -1.81 22.90 -30.19
C PRO A 364 -2.99 23.43 -29.37
N LEU A 365 -3.13 23.05 -28.10
CA LEU A 365 -4.21 23.55 -27.24
C LEU A 365 -3.95 24.96 -26.73
N PHE A 366 -2.72 25.27 -26.33
CA PHE A 366 -2.41 26.51 -25.62
C PHE A 366 -1.65 27.53 -26.47
N GLY A 367 -1.10 27.10 -27.61
CA GLY A 367 -0.20 27.91 -28.43
C GLY A 367 1.11 28.29 -27.72
N VAL A 368 1.36 27.74 -26.53
CA VAL A 368 2.58 27.94 -25.73
C VAL A 368 3.32 26.62 -25.60
N THR A 369 4.62 26.68 -25.31
CA THR A 369 5.42 25.48 -25.04
C THR A 369 5.22 24.97 -23.62
N GLY A 370 5.44 23.68 -23.39
CA GLY A 370 5.35 23.09 -22.05
C GLY A 370 6.22 23.81 -21.00
N GLU A 371 7.40 24.30 -21.40
CA GLU A 371 8.28 25.12 -20.56
C GLU A 371 7.62 26.44 -20.11
N GLU A 372 7.02 27.18 -21.04
CA GLU A 372 6.29 28.43 -20.74
C GLU A 372 5.15 28.17 -19.75
N ARG A 373 4.41 27.07 -19.98
CA ARG A 373 3.31 26.69 -19.10
C ARG A 373 3.80 26.29 -17.70
N ALA A 374 4.92 25.58 -17.62
CA ALA A 374 5.52 25.20 -16.36
C ALA A 374 6.00 26.43 -15.55
N MET A 375 6.60 27.42 -16.21
CA MET A 375 6.97 28.69 -15.57
C MET A 375 5.77 29.42 -14.98
N ASP A 376 4.67 29.51 -15.73
CA ASP A 376 3.44 30.15 -15.24
C ASP A 376 2.86 29.41 -14.02
N LEU A 377 2.89 28.08 -14.02
CA LEU A 377 2.42 27.26 -12.89
C LEU A 377 3.32 27.42 -11.66
N VAL A 378 4.65 27.45 -11.83
CA VAL A 378 5.60 27.67 -10.72
C VAL A 378 5.50 29.08 -10.15
N ARG A 379 5.25 30.10 -10.99
CA ARG A 379 4.98 31.47 -10.51
C ARG A 379 3.75 31.54 -9.61
N GLN A 380 2.72 30.75 -9.92
CA GLN A 380 1.52 30.64 -9.07
C GLN A 380 1.75 29.84 -7.78
N CYS A 381 2.94 29.25 -7.60
CA CYS A 381 3.34 28.54 -6.38
C CYS A 381 3.99 29.46 -5.34
N TRP A 382 4.09 30.76 -5.59
CA TRP A 382 4.65 31.71 -4.63
C TRP A 382 3.80 31.77 -3.34
N GLY A 383 4.46 31.55 -2.21
CA GLY A 383 3.84 31.61 -0.90
C GLY A 383 4.78 32.16 0.17
N THR A 384 4.20 32.62 1.26
CA THR A 384 4.91 33.13 2.45
C THR A 384 5.13 32.06 3.50
N LYS A 385 4.44 30.93 3.38
CA LYS A 385 4.55 29.75 4.26
C LYS A 385 5.77 28.90 3.83
N PRO A 386 6.53 28.31 4.79
CA PRO A 386 7.53 27.32 4.44
C PRO A 386 6.89 26.11 3.73
N LEU A 387 7.57 25.60 2.72
CA LEU A 387 7.13 24.42 1.98
C LEU A 387 7.15 23.19 2.90
N SER A 388 6.12 22.36 2.78
CA SER A 388 6.10 21.03 3.37
C SER A 388 7.14 20.12 2.72
N SER A 389 7.50 19.02 3.40
CA SER A 389 8.45 18.03 2.87
C SER A 389 8.05 17.52 1.48
N MET A 390 6.76 17.20 1.28
CA MET A 390 6.24 16.75 -0.01
C MET A 390 6.34 17.82 -1.10
N GLU A 391 6.06 19.09 -0.77
CA GLU A 391 6.16 20.20 -1.73
C GLU A 391 7.62 20.43 -2.14
N GLN A 392 8.54 20.35 -1.18
CA GLN A 392 9.97 20.49 -1.43
C GLN A 392 10.52 19.34 -2.28
N GLU A 393 10.06 18.10 -2.06
CA GLU A 393 10.40 16.95 -2.92
C GLU A 393 9.94 17.15 -4.37
N LYS A 394 8.72 17.65 -4.59
CA LYS A 394 8.21 17.94 -5.95
C LYS A 394 8.99 19.07 -6.62
N LEU A 395 9.33 20.12 -5.86
CA LEU A 395 10.15 21.22 -6.36
C LEU A 395 11.57 20.76 -6.72
N ASN A 396 12.17 19.89 -5.90
CA ASN A 396 13.48 19.29 -6.16
C ASN A 396 13.45 18.37 -7.38
N ASN A 397 12.34 17.66 -7.62
CA ASN A 397 12.15 16.90 -8.84
C ASN A 397 12.11 17.82 -10.09
N ALA A 398 11.34 18.90 -10.03
CA ALA A 398 11.31 19.91 -11.10
C ALA A 398 12.71 20.48 -11.39
N LYS A 399 13.49 20.79 -10.35
CA LYS A 399 14.88 21.26 -10.49
C LYS A 399 15.76 20.24 -11.19
N ARG A 400 15.73 18.97 -10.78
CA ARG A 400 16.53 17.90 -11.40
C ARG A 400 16.24 17.73 -12.90
N LEU A 401 14.97 17.83 -13.30
CA LEU A 401 14.59 17.75 -14.72
C LEU A 401 14.95 19.00 -15.52
N CYS A 402 15.14 20.15 -14.87
CA CYS A 402 15.52 21.40 -15.52
C CYS A 402 17.03 21.57 -15.72
N GLN A 403 17.86 20.90 -14.91
CA GLN A 403 19.32 21.08 -14.91
C GLN A 403 19.90 20.97 -16.31
N GLY A 404 20.56 22.04 -16.77
CA GLY A 404 21.20 22.15 -18.09
C GLY A 404 20.26 22.30 -19.30
N VAL A 405 18.96 22.01 -19.17
CA VAL A 405 17.99 22.08 -20.29
C VAL A 405 17.13 23.33 -20.22
N TYR A 406 16.69 23.77 -19.03
CA TYR A 406 15.76 24.89 -18.85
C TYR A 406 16.21 25.81 -17.69
N PRO A 407 17.24 26.67 -17.93
CA PRO A 407 17.89 27.44 -16.88
C PRO A 407 16.96 28.47 -16.21
N ALA A 408 16.07 29.11 -16.99
CA ALA A 408 15.09 30.08 -16.47
C ALA A 408 14.20 29.49 -15.37
N LEU A 409 13.74 28.26 -15.60
CA LEU A 409 12.83 27.56 -14.72
C LEU A 409 13.55 26.99 -13.49
N ALA A 410 14.79 26.50 -13.66
CA ALA A 410 15.64 26.09 -12.54
C ALA A 410 15.84 27.25 -11.54
N LEU A 411 16.13 28.44 -12.07
CA LEU A 411 16.27 29.66 -11.27
C LEU A 411 14.97 30.07 -10.57
N LEU A 412 13.82 30.02 -11.26
CA LEU A 412 12.51 30.28 -10.63
C LEU A 412 12.22 29.31 -9.49
N CYS A 413 12.48 28.02 -9.68
CA CYS A 413 12.31 27.02 -8.63
C CYS A 413 13.21 27.31 -7.42
N GLN A 414 14.42 27.82 -7.64
CA GLN A 414 15.31 28.23 -6.55
C GLN A 414 14.80 29.48 -5.83
N ASP A 415 14.29 30.47 -6.55
CA ASP A 415 13.73 31.68 -5.94
C ASP A 415 12.46 31.39 -5.12
N VAL A 416 11.60 30.49 -5.60
CA VAL A 416 10.42 30.03 -4.83
C VAL A 416 10.86 29.35 -3.53
N GLU A 417 11.87 28.49 -3.57
CA GLU A 417 12.40 27.85 -2.36
C GLU A 417 12.99 28.88 -1.38
N LEU A 418 13.86 29.77 -1.85
CA LEU A 418 14.45 30.82 -1.01
C LEU A 418 13.38 31.74 -0.44
N SER A 419 12.40 32.15 -1.25
CA SER A 419 11.28 32.99 -0.82
C SER A 419 10.46 32.32 0.28
N SER A 420 10.18 31.03 0.16
CA SER A 420 9.44 30.27 1.19
C SER A 420 10.19 30.18 2.53
N GLN A 421 11.53 30.23 2.49
CA GLN A 421 12.37 30.15 3.68
C GLN A 421 12.62 31.52 4.34
N ARG A 422 12.49 32.63 3.61
CA ARG A 422 12.71 33.99 4.16
C ARG A 422 11.81 34.31 5.35
N MET A 423 10.60 33.77 5.38
CA MET A 423 9.64 33.94 6.48
C MET A 423 9.55 32.71 7.39
N HIS A 424 10.48 31.76 7.28
CA HIS A 424 10.49 30.56 8.11
C HIS A 424 10.55 30.86 9.62
N PHE A 425 11.17 31.99 10.01
CA PHE A 425 11.23 32.44 11.40
C PHE A 425 9.85 32.72 12.03
N LEU A 426 8.82 33.00 11.22
CA LEU A 426 7.45 33.22 11.70
C LEU A 426 6.71 31.91 12.04
N TYR A 427 7.22 30.77 11.55
CA TYR A 427 6.55 29.46 11.62
C TYR A 427 7.30 28.43 12.47
N LEU A 428 8.26 28.88 13.28
CA LEU A 428 9.19 28.05 14.07
C LEU A 428 8.59 26.73 14.57
N SER A 429 8.95 25.65 13.88
CA SER A 429 9.24 24.34 14.46
C SER A 429 10.46 23.80 13.70
N THR A 430 11.48 23.47 14.48
CA THR A 430 12.85 23.10 14.13
C THR A 430 13.02 22.24 12.87
N HIS A 431 13.86 22.68 11.93
CA HIS A 431 15.01 21.93 11.40
C HIS A 431 15.76 22.76 10.34
N GLN A 432 16.95 23.24 10.68
CA GLN A 432 17.90 23.75 9.70
C GLN A 432 18.57 22.57 8.98
N LYS A 433 18.36 22.46 7.66
CA LYS A 433 19.31 21.78 6.78
C LYS A 433 19.98 22.85 5.93
N GLY A 434 21.32 22.92 6.02
CA GLY A 434 22.14 23.84 5.26
C GLY A 434 21.95 23.65 3.76
N HIS A 435 21.78 24.76 3.05
CA HIS A 435 21.71 24.78 1.59
C HIS A 435 23.08 24.54 0.97
N VAL A 436 23.11 23.65 -0.03
CA VAL A 436 24.23 23.55 -0.97
C VAL A 436 24.01 24.62 -2.03
N ALA A 437 24.91 25.60 -2.09
CA ALA A 437 24.94 26.59 -3.15
C ALA A 437 25.43 25.92 -4.45
N THR A 438 24.52 25.60 -5.35
CA THR A 438 24.83 25.32 -6.76
C THR A 438 24.17 26.39 -7.62
N GLY A 439 24.94 27.01 -8.52
CA GLY A 439 24.33 27.66 -9.69
C GLY A 439 24.93 28.97 -10.19
N CYS A 440 26.25 29.20 -10.17
CA CYS A 440 26.83 30.22 -11.07
C CYS A 440 26.65 29.83 -12.56
N ASP A 441 26.55 28.53 -12.85
CA ASP A 441 26.49 27.99 -14.22
C ASP A 441 25.11 28.18 -14.89
N GLU A 442 24.01 28.00 -14.15
CA GLU A 442 22.64 28.14 -14.69
C GLU A 442 22.31 29.60 -15.08
N GLY A 443 22.84 30.58 -14.34
CA GLY A 443 22.71 32.01 -14.68
C GLY A 443 23.40 32.35 -16.01
N SER A 444 24.61 31.82 -16.22
CA SER A 444 25.34 31.94 -17.49
C SER A 444 24.59 31.24 -18.63
N ALA A 445 24.06 30.05 -18.41
CA ALA A 445 23.27 29.31 -19.39
C ALA A 445 21.99 30.05 -19.81
N TYR A 446 21.29 30.71 -18.86
CA TYR A 446 20.13 31.55 -19.17
C TYR A 446 20.47 32.70 -20.12
N LEU A 447 21.54 33.44 -19.81
CA LEU A 447 22.01 34.58 -20.63
C LEU A 447 22.42 34.14 -22.04
N VAL A 448 23.11 33.01 -22.18
CA VAL A 448 23.48 32.45 -23.49
C VAL A 448 22.25 32.09 -24.31
N ARG A 449 21.24 31.47 -23.69
CA ARG A 449 19.99 31.09 -24.39
C ARG A 449 19.17 32.31 -24.82
N GLN A 450 19.18 33.39 -24.05
CA GLN A 450 18.52 34.65 -24.40
C GLN A 450 19.08 35.26 -25.68
N ILE A 451 20.39 35.18 -25.90
CA ILE A 451 21.07 35.73 -27.08
C ILE A 451 20.71 34.94 -28.35
N ASN A 452 20.45 33.63 -28.23
CA ASN A 452 20.35 32.70 -29.35
C ASN A 452 18.92 32.46 -29.90
N GLN A 453 17.85 33.09 -29.38
CA GLN A 453 16.48 32.86 -29.85
C GLN A 453 15.66 34.15 -30.06
N PRO A 454 14.73 34.19 -31.04
CA PRO A 454 13.85 35.34 -31.25
C PRO A 454 12.91 35.55 -30.05
N SER A 455 12.96 36.76 -29.50
CA SER A 455 12.42 37.17 -28.21
C SER A 455 10.92 36.91 -28.06
N ARG A 456 10.56 35.95 -27.22
CA ARG A 456 9.19 35.81 -26.69
C ARG A 456 9.17 36.35 -25.26
N PRO A 457 8.50 37.49 -24.99
CA PRO A 457 8.55 38.13 -23.67
C PRO A 457 7.98 37.26 -22.54
N ARG A 458 7.12 36.28 -22.85
CA ARG A 458 6.54 35.37 -21.85
C ARG A 458 7.52 34.33 -21.31
N ARG A 459 8.63 34.06 -22.01
CA ARG A 459 9.69 33.16 -21.56
C ARG A 459 10.70 33.84 -20.63
N MET A 460 10.67 35.16 -20.56
CA MET A 460 11.62 35.94 -19.79
C MET A 460 11.13 36.10 -18.37
N LEU A 461 12.09 36.12 -17.45
CA LEU A 461 11.89 36.68 -16.13
C LEU A 461 11.51 38.15 -16.28
N THR A 462 10.62 38.65 -15.43
CA THR A 462 10.35 40.09 -15.38
C THR A 462 11.61 40.83 -14.92
N PRO A 463 11.84 42.10 -15.30
CA PRO A 463 13.04 42.83 -14.87
C PRO A 463 13.25 42.86 -13.34
N SER A 464 12.15 42.86 -12.58
CA SER A 464 12.15 42.71 -11.13
C SER A 464 12.60 41.33 -10.65
N GLU A 465 12.18 40.26 -11.34
CA GLU A 465 12.60 38.88 -11.07
C GLU A 465 14.06 38.69 -11.46
N GLU A 466 14.50 39.17 -12.63
CA GLU A 466 15.90 39.10 -13.07
C GLU A 466 16.84 39.78 -12.07
N LYS A 467 16.49 40.99 -11.63
CA LYS A 467 17.27 41.70 -10.61
C LYS A 467 17.32 40.93 -9.29
N ARG A 468 16.23 40.24 -8.91
CA ARG A 468 16.15 39.46 -7.67
C ARG A 468 16.98 38.17 -7.75
N ILE A 469 16.91 37.48 -8.88
CA ILE A 469 17.47 36.14 -9.10
C ILE A 469 18.94 36.21 -9.52
N LEU A 470 19.27 37.07 -10.48
CA LEU A 470 20.62 37.20 -11.05
C LEU A 470 21.43 38.33 -10.41
N GLY A 471 20.80 39.19 -9.60
CA GLY A 471 21.45 40.33 -8.96
C GLY A 471 21.76 41.52 -9.89
N ILE A 472 21.53 41.38 -11.21
CA ILE A 472 21.91 42.37 -12.22
C ILE A 472 20.67 42.74 -13.06
N CYS A 473 20.44 44.04 -13.24
CA CYS A 473 19.42 44.55 -14.16
C CYS A 473 20.11 44.81 -15.50
N ALA A 474 20.00 43.89 -16.47
CA ALA A 474 20.62 44.08 -17.78
C ALA A 474 19.84 45.11 -18.60
N ARG A 475 20.16 46.39 -18.41
CA ARG A 475 20.10 47.40 -19.47
C ARG A 475 21.53 47.90 -19.68
N GLY A 476 22.28 47.22 -20.52
CA GLY A 476 23.66 47.60 -20.83
C GLY A 476 24.10 47.03 -22.16
N ARG A 477 24.27 47.93 -23.13
CA ARG A 477 24.95 47.70 -24.41
C ARG A 477 26.30 47.01 -24.16
N TYR A 478 26.53 45.85 -24.77
CA TYR A 478 27.87 45.29 -24.86
C TYR A 478 28.69 46.13 -25.84
N LEU A 479 29.63 46.91 -25.32
CA LEU A 479 30.82 47.35 -26.04
C LEU A 479 31.78 46.16 -26.06
N TYR A 480 31.97 45.56 -27.24
CA TYR A 480 33.06 44.64 -27.49
C TYR A 480 34.40 45.40 -27.43
N ARG A 481 35.36 44.83 -26.72
CA ARG A 481 36.79 44.91 -27.06
C ARG A 481 37.35 43.50 -27.09
#